data_AF-A0AA85JFW7-F1
#
_entry.id   AF-A0AA85JFW7-F1
#
_cell.length_a   1.000
_cell.length_b   1.000
_cell.length_c   1.000
_cell.angle_alpha   90.00
_cell.angle_beta   90.00
_cell.angle_gamma   90.00
#
_symmetry.space_group_name_H-M   'P 1'
#
loop_
_entity.id
_entity.type
_entity.pdbx_description
1 polymer ?
#
loop_
_entity_poly.entity_id
_entity_poly.type
_entity_poly.pdbx_seq_one_letter_code
_entity_poly.pdbx_strand_id
1 'polypeptide(L)' 'MGFPQDDKDNDSNADKVAAATFSVLSEISSLLNTGLDNEELLMCIKLIESGVNPATLAMLVNNIKQQCEGISESKRV' A
#
# COMPACT_ATOMS: atom_id res chain seq x y z
N MET A 1 -2.81 35.82 35.27
CA MET A 1 -1.78 35.44 34.30
C MET A 1 -2.21 34.11 33.71
N GLY A 2 -2.92 34.15 32.57
CA GLY A 2 -3.52 32.97 31.96
C GLY A 2 -2.47 32.17 31.19
N PHE A 3 -2.48 30.86 31.36
CA PHE A 3 -1.69 29.94 30.54
C PHE A 3 -2.21 29.96 29.10
N PRO A 4 -1.34 29.93 28.08
CA PRO A 4 -1.76 29.81 26.68
C PRO A 4 -2.49 28.47 26.47
N GLN A 5 -3.61 28.48 25.77
CA GLN A 5 -4.31 27.27 25.34
C GLN A 5 -3.47 26.57 24.25
N ASP A 6 -3.13 25.30 24.49
CA ASP A 6 -2.61 24.38 23.50
C ASP A 6 -3.66 24.16 22.38
N ASP A 7 -3.41 24.70 21.19
CA ASP A 7 -4.13 24.33 19.96
C ASP A 7 -3.78 22.87 19.58
N LYS A 8 -4.59 21.88 20.01
CA LYS A 8 -4.28 20.45 19.82
C LYS A 8 -5.42 19.59 19.24
N ASP A 9 -6.34 20.15 18.47
CA ASP A 9 -7.54 19.41 18.04
C ASP A 9 -7.79 19.29 16.51
N ASN A 10 -6.78 19.46 15.64
CA ASN A 10 -6.98 19.36 14.18
C ASN A 10 -6.40 18.11 13.49
N ASP A 11 -5.66 17.25 14.20
CA ASP A 11 -4.86 16.13 13.63
C ASP A 11 -5.57 14.76 13.72
N SER A 12 -6.89 14.72 13.55
CA SER A 12 -7.66 13.51 13.89
C SER A 12 -8.67 13.05 12.86
N ASN A 13 -8.94 13.82 11.81
CA ASN A 13 -9.93 13.40 10.81
C ASN A 13 -9.27 12.88 9.53
N ALA A 14 -8.23 13.56 9.04
CA ALA A 14 -7.54 13.17 7.80
C ALA A 14 -6.90 11.77 7.91
N ASP A 15 -6.19 11.49 9.01
CA ASP A 15 -5.55 10.18 9.23
C ASP A 15 -6.56 9.04 9.38
N LYS A 16 -7.71 9.32 10.02
CA LYS A 16 -8.80 8.33 10.13
C LYS A 16 -9.39 8.00 8.76
N VAL A 17 -9.57 9.01 7.90
CA VAL A 17 -10.05 8.80 6.53
C VAL A 17 -9.03 8.02 5.70
N ALA A 18 -7.74 8.35 5.81
CA ALA A 18 -6.68 7.63 5.12
C ALA A 18 -6.62 6.15 5.55
N ALA A 19 -6.67 5.88 6.86
CA ALA A 19 -6.68 4.52 7.40
C ALA A 19 -7.92 3.72 6.96
N ALA A 20 -9.11 4.33 6.99
CA ALA A 20 -10.34 3.70 6.52
C ALA A 20 -10.28 3.39 5.01
N THR A 21 -9.76 4.33 4.21
CA THR A 21 -9.60 4.15 2.76
C THR A 21 -8.66 3.00 2.45
N PHE A 22 -7.51 2.95 3.15
CA PHE A 22 -6.56 1.85 2.99
C PHE A 22 -7.16 0.50 3.39
N SER A 23 -7.96 0.46 4.46
CA SER A 23 -8.65 -0.77 4.89
C SER A 23 -9.57 -1.31 3.79
N VAL A 24 -10.36 -0.44 3.14
CA VAL A 24 -11.23 -0.83 2.02
C VAL A 24 -10.41 -1.33 0.83
N LEU A 25 -9.30 -0.66 0.50
CA LEU A 25 -8.41 -1.09 -0.59
C LEU A 25 -7.76 -2.45 -0.31
N SER A 26 -7.36 -2.72 0.94
CA SER A 26 -6.81 -4.01 1.36
C SER A 26 -7.84 -5.13 1.24
N GLU A 27 -9.10 -4.85 1.62
CA GLU A 27 -10.19 -5.81 1.46
C GLU A 27 -10.48 -6.12 -0.02
N ILE A 28 -10.53 -5.10 -0.88
CA ILE A 28 -10.65 -5.28 -2.34
C ILE A 28 -9.50 -6.12 -2.89
N SER A 29 -8.27 -5.84 -2.46
CA SER A 29 -7.06 -6.57 -2.86
C SER A 29 -7.16 -8.06 -2.50
N SER A 30 -7.66 -8.36 -1.29
CA SER A 30 -7.89 -9.73 -0.83
C SER A 30 -8.99 -10.44 -1.62
N LEU A 31 -10.12 -9.76 -1.88
CA LEU A 31 -11.22 -10.31 -2.67
C LEU A 31 -10.82 -10.65 -4.11
N LEU A 32 -9.96 -9.82 -4.72
CA LEU A 32 -9.41 -10.04 -6.06
C LEU A 32 -8.22 -11.00 -6.06
N ASN A 33 -7.79 -11.47 -4.90
CA ASN A 33 -6.67 -12.39 -4.72
C ASN A 33 -5.40 -11.92 -5.47
N THR A 34 -5.06 -10.63 -5.35
CA THR A 34 -3.91 -10.02 -6.02
C THR A 34 -2.57 -10.55 -5.51
N GLY A 35 -2.57 -11.19 -4.33
CA GLY A 35 -1.37 -11.68 -3.65
C GLY A 35 -0.45 -10.56 -3.17
N LEU A 36 -0.99 -9.35 -2.94
CA LEU A 36 -0.25 -8.22 -2.38
C LEU A 36 -0.39 -8.16 -0.86
N ASP A 37 0.73 -8.11 -0.16
CA ASP A 37 0.76 -7.81 1.27
C ASP A 37 0.46 -6.32 1.53
N ASN A 38 0.08 -5.96 2.76
CA ASN A 38 -0.28 -4.58 3.10
C ASN A 38 0.86 -3.57 2.80
N GLU A 39 2.11 -3.94 3.03
CA GLU A 39 3.26 -3.08 2.68
C GLU A 39 3.43 -2.91 1.17
N GLU A 40 3.25 -3.98 0.40
CA GLU A 40 3.34 -3.95 -1.07
C GLU A 40 2.21 -3.09 -1.67
N LEU A 41 0.99 -3.24 -1.16
CA LEU A 41 -0.16 -2.44 -1.56
C LEU A 41 0.06 -0.96 -1.24
N LEU A 42 0.57 -0.64 -0.05
CA LEU A 42 0.88 0.73 0.35
C LEU A 42 1.95 1.35 -0.56
N MET A 43 2.98 0.59 -0.92
CA MET A 43 3.99 1.04 -1.87
C MET A 43 3.39 1.29 -3.26
N CYS A 44 2.50 0.42 -3.73
CA CYS A 44 1.82 0.62 -5.01
C CYS A 44 1.00 1.91 -5.03
N ILE A 45 0.27 2.20 -3.95
CA ILE A 45 -0.50 3.45 -3.81
C ILE A 45 0.43 4.67 -3.90
N LYS A 46 1.53 4.70 -3.15
CA LYS A 46 2.50 5.80 -3.18
C LYS A 46 3.11 6.03 -4.57
N LEU A 47 3.39 4.95 -5.30
CA LEU A 47 3.91 5.04 -6.66
C LEU A 47 2.86 5.62 -7.62
N ILE A 48 1.61 5.18 -7.51
CA ILE A 48 0.51 5.71 -8.31
C ILE A 48 0.26 7.19 -7.99
N GLU A 49 0.27 7.58 -6.71
CA GLU A 49 0.18 8.98 -6.28
C GLU A 49 1.34 9.84 -6.80
N SER A 50 2.51 9.24 -7.04
CA SER A 50 3.67 9.88 -7.66
C SER A 50 3.58 9.97 -9.19
N GLY A 51 2.48 9.50 -9.80
CA GLY A 51 2.23 9.57 -11.24
C GLY A 51 2.65 8.33 -12.03
N VAL A 52 3.01 7.22 -11.36
CA VAL A 52 3.31 5.95 -12.05
C VAL A 52 2.03 5.36 -12.62
N ASN A 53 2.10 4.88 -13.87
CA ASN A 53 0.97 4.21 -14.51
C ASN A 53 0.64 2.87 -13.81
N PRO A 54 -0.61 2.66 -13.37
CA PRO A 54 -0.99 1.46 -12.61
C PRO A 54 -0.91 0.16 -13.43
N ALA A 55 -1.14 0.21 -14.75
CA ALA A 55 -1.05 -0.98 -15.59
C ALA A 55 0.42 -1.44 -15.75
N THR A 56 1.34 -0.49 -15.98
CA THR A 56 2.77 -0.78 -16.02
C THR A 56 3.28 -1.31 -14.69
N LEU A 57 2.83 -0.71 -13.57
CA LEU A 57 3.19 -1.14 -12.24
C LEU A 57 2.73 -2.58 -11.95
N ALA A 58 1.49 -2.92 -12.31
CA ALA A 58 0.96 -4.27 -12.15
C ALA A 58 1.76 -5.32 -12.94
N MET A 59 2.15 -5.00 -14.18
CA MET A 59 3.01 -5.87 -14.99
C MET A 59 4.36 -6.11 -14.32
N LEU A 60 4.99 -5.05 -13.80
CA LEU A 60 6.30 -5.13 -13.14
C LEU A 60 6.23 -5.96 -11.85
N VAL A 61 5.24 -5.71 -10.99
CA VAL A 61 5.06 -6.45 -9.74
C VAL A 61 4.84 -7.94 -10.00
N ASN A 62 3.99 -8.29 -10.97
CA ASN A 62 3.76 -9.68 -11.36
C ASN A 62 5.04 -10.34 -11.88
N ASN A 63 5.81 -9.62 -12.70
CA ASN A 63 7.06 -10.14 -13.25
C ASN A 63 8.13 -10.37 -12.17
N ILE A 64 8.23 -9.46 -11.19
CA ILE A 64 9.16 -9.62 -10.06
C ILE A 64 8.77 -10.82 -9.19
N LYS A 65 7.47 -10.98 -8.86
CA LYS A 65 7.00 -12.12 -8.06
C LYS A 65 7.32 -13.46 -8.74
N GLN A 66 7.04 -13.59 -10.03
CA GLN A 66 7.37 -14.78 -10.82
C GLN A 66 8.87 -15.09 -10.84
N GLN A 67 9.72 -14.07 -10.98
CA GLN A 67 11.17 -14.25 -10.93
C GLN A 67 11.64 -14.76 -9.56
N CYS A 68 11.11 -14.20 -8.47
CA CYS A 68 11.43 -14.64 -7.12
C CYS A 68 10.98 -16.08 -6.85
N GLU A 69 9.79 -16.47 -7.33
CA GLU A 69 9.29 -17.85 -7.24
C GLU A 69 10.20 -18.81 -8.03
N GLY A 70 10.57 -18.48 -9.27
CA GLY A 70 11.47 -19.31 -10.08
C GLY A 70 12.88 -19.45 -9.51
N ILE A 71 13.40 -18.42 -8.82
CA ILE A 71 14.68 -18.49 -8.11
C ILE A 71 14.63 -19.48 -6.95
N SER A 72 13.48 -19.58 -6.27
CA SER A 72 13.31 -20.52 -5.15
C SER A 72 13.28 -21.98 -5.59
N GLU A 73 12.77 -22.28 -6.79
CA GLU A 73 12.77 -23.63 -7.37
C GLU A 73 14.14 -24.05 -7.89
N SER A 74 14.87 -23.13 -8.53
CA SER A 74 16.20 -23.42 -9.08
C SER A 74 17.29 -23.65 -8.01
N LYS A 75 17.00 -23.35 -6.73
CA LYS A 75 17.90 -23.60 -5.59
C LYS A 75 17.65 -24.94 -4.89
N ARG A 76 16.60 -25.67 -5.29
CA ARG A 76 16.23 -26.99 -4.73
C ARG A 76 16.75 -28.19 -5.54
N VAL A 77 17.49 -27.93 -6.62
CA VAL A 77 18.12 -28.94 -7.49
C VAL A 77 19.63 -28.85 -7.35
#